data_AF-A0A8B5WJZ5-F1
#
_entry.id   AF-A0A8B5WJZ5-F1
#
_cell.length_a   1.000
_cell.length_b   1.000
_cell.length_c   1.000
_cell.angle_alpha   90.00
_cell.angle_beta   90.00
_cell.angle_gamma   90.00
#
_symmetry.space_group_name_H-M   'P 1'
#
loop_
_entity.id
_entity.type
_entity.pdbx_description
1 polymer ?
#
loop_
_entity_poly.entity_id
_entity_poly.type
_entity_poly.pdbx_seq_one_letter_code
_entity_poly.pdbx_strand_id
1 'polypeptide(L)'
;MERDTDEEPTPSEFLADSLHPIDPAAPGRFRMEVAGEVHEGELSSCGWSIRVAEGHNQDRFAASANWRTDDGRSLQLEMWRFVMHDDFFWNLNHGHESDRVRLRLRTGGDPIDSLLLGLRAWPGADIRWRWGTGEMPAVHVVAEGPQATVVGELQGTDRDGASNATITGAFSLAVHCAEN
;
A
#
# COMPACT_ATOMS: atom_id res chain seq x y z
N MET A 1 17.57 19.73 -25.40
CA MET A 1 16.39 18.90 -25.67
C MET A 1 15.40 19.25 -24.59
N GLU A 2 14.65 20.33 -24.83
CA GLU A 2 13.54 20.74 -23.97
C GLU A 2 12.46 19.66 -24.10
N ARG A 3 12.04 19.10 -22.97
CA ARG A 3 10.89 18.22 -22.93
C ARG A 3 9.69 19.10 -22.59
N ASP A 4 8.80 19.26 -23.57
CA ASP A 4 7.40 19.60 -23.30
C ASP A 4 6.81 18.46 -22.48
N THR A 5 6.61 18.69 -21.19
CA THR A 5 5.73 17.88 -20.33
C THR A 5 5.01 18.83 -19.38
N ASP A 6 4.21 19.72 -19.97
CA ASP A 6 3.21 20.56 -19.29
C ASP A 6 1.86 19.83 -19.22
N GLU A 7 1.88 18.50 -19.17
CA GLU A 7 0.68 17.71 -18.93
C GLU A 7 0.56 17.54 -17.42
N GLU A 8 -0.34 18.31 -16.80
CA GLU A 8 -0.73 18.09 -15.41
C GLU A 8 -1.11 16.60 -15.27
N PRO A 9 -0.50 15.86 -14.34
CA PRO A 9 -0.81 14.46 -14.12
C PRO A 9 -2.30 14.33 -13.84
N THR A 10 -2.98 13.65 -14.75
CA THR A 10 -4.43 13.46 -14.67
C THR A 10 -4.77 12.66 -13.42
N PRO A 11 -5.83 13.01 -12.65
CA PRO A 11 -6.30 12.26 -11.48
C PRO A 11 -6.51 10.75 -11.71
N SER A 12 -6.59 10.32 -12.98
CA SER A 12 -6.65 8.93 -13.43
C SER A 12 -5.40 8.11 -13.16
N GLU A 13 -4.24 8.71 -12.89
CA GLU A 13 -3.04 7.94 -12.51
C GLU A 13 -3.13 7.43 -11.06
N PHE A 14 -3.84 8.17 -10.20
CA PHE A 14 -4.01 7.80 -8.80
C PHE A 14 -5.18 6.83 -8.59
N LEU A 15 -6.34 7.14 -9.20
CA LEU A 15 -7.56 6.34 -9.08
C LEU A 15 -7.60 5.23 -10.12
N ALA A 16 -7.91 4.00 -9.68
CA ALA A 16 -8.11 2.88 -10.57
C ALA A 16 -9.56 2.81 -11.08
N ASP A 17 -9.75 2.29 -12.30
CA ASP A 17 -11.08 2.05 -12.87
C ASP A 17 -11.88 1.00 -12.05
N SER A 18 -11.17 0.06 -11.43
CA SER A 18 -11.77 -0.99 -10.59
C SER A 18 -10.81 -1.49 -9.51
N LEU A 19 -11.38 -1.99 -8.41
CA LEU A 19 -10.65 -2.75 -7.39
C LEU A 19 -10.22 -4.12 -7.92
N HIS A 20 -9.23 -4.73 -7.27
CA HIS A 20 -8.91 -6.14 -7.46
C HIS A 20 -10.13 -7.02 -7.14
N PRO A 21 -10.33 -8.14 -7.85
CA PRO A 21 -11.48 -9.03 -7.66
C PRO A 21 -11.30 -9.94 -6.44
N ILE A 22 -11.25 -9.32 -5.25
CA ILE A 22 -11.11 -9.98 -3.95
C ILE A 22 -12.32 -9.64 -3.06
N ASP A 23 -12.51 -10.41 -1.98
CA ASP A 23 -13.57 -10.15 -1.01
C ASP A 23 -13.40 -8.75 -0.39
N PRO A 24 -14.44 -7.90 -0.41
CA PRO A 24 -14.34 -6.55 0.11
C PRO A 24 -14.31 -6.51 1.64
N ALA A 25 -13.75 -5.44 2.20
CA ALA A 25 -13.86 -5.14 3.62
C ALA A 25 -15.14 -4.33 3.92
N ALA A 26 -15.72 -4.54 5.11
CA ALA A 26 -16.80 -3.68 5.59
C ALA A 26 -16.27 -2.27 5.93
N PRO A 27 -17.12 -1.22 5.92
CA PRO A 27 -16.72 0.15 6.24
C PRO A 27 -15.98 0.24 7.59
N GLY A 28 -14.88 1.00 7.61
CA GLY A 28 -14.00 1.17 8.78
C GLY A 28 -13.08 -0.02 9.08
N ARG A 29 -12.99 -1.02 8.18
CA ARG A 29 -12.28 -2.28 8.44
C ARG A 29 -11.32 -2.65 7.31
N PHE A 30 -10.42 -3.57 7.65
CA PHE A 30 -9.62 -4.31 6.69
C PHE A 30 -10.04 -5.80 6.68
N ARG A 31 -9.82 -6.43 5.53
CA ARG A 31 -9.82 -7.89 5.35
C ARG A 31 -8.54 -8.26 4.63
N MET A 32 -7.76 -9.17 5.19
CA MET A 32 -6.48 -9.60 4.66
C MET A 32 -6.44 -11.12 4.59
N GLU A 33 -5.89 -11.66 3.51
CA GLU A 33 -5.59 -13.08 3.39
C GLU A 33 -4.11 -13.27 3.09
N VAL A 34 -3.43 -14.10 3.87
CA VAL A 34 -2.02 -14.42 3.68
C VAL A 34 -1.78 -15.89 3.95
N ALA A 35 -1.13 -16.59 3.01
CA ALA A 35 -0.91 -18.04 3.10
C ALA A 35 -2.19 -18.87 3.40
N GLY A 36 -3.36 -18.39 2.96
CA GLY A 36 -4.66 -19.03 3.18
C GLY A 36 -5.31 -18.73 4.53
N GLU A 37 -4.68 -17.95 5.40
CA GLU A 37 -5.28 -17.46 6.65
C GLU A 37 -5.91 -16.08 6.44
N VAL A 38 -7.16 -15.93 6.91
CA VAL A 38 -7.90 -14.66 6.83
C VAL A 38 -7.82 -13.91 8.16
N HIS A 39 -7.50 -12.63 8.08
CA HIS A 39 -7.45 -11.69 9.20
C HIS A 39 -8.33 -10.48 8.92
N GLU A 40 -9.18 -10.14 9.89
CA GLU A 40 -10.08 -8.98 9.80
C GLU A 40 -9.99 -8.15 11.07
N GLY A 41 -10.12 -6.83 10.92
CA GLY A 41 -10.06 -5.92 12.05
C GLY A 41 -10.41 -4.49 11.68
N GLU A 42 -10.40 -3.64 12.70
CA GLU A 42 -10.70 -2.21 12.56
C GLU A 42 -9.46 -1.44 12.08
N LEU A 43 -9.70 -0.40 11.28
CA LEU A 43 -8.66 0.53 10.86
C LEU A 43 -8.40 1.56 11.96
N SER A 44 -7.13 1.83 12.25
CA SER A 44 -6.74 2.94 13.13
C SER A 44 -6.71 4.28 12.40
N SER A 45 -6.47 4.27 11.09
CA SER A 45 -6.64 5.44 10.24
C SER A 45 -6.89 4.99 8.80
N CYS A 46 -7.67 5.76 8.05
CA CYS A 46 -7.89 5.51 6.63
C CYS A 46 -8.35 6.78 5.95
N GLY A 47 -7.81 7.08 4.78
CA GLY A 47 -8.27 8.17 3.96
C GLY A 47 -7.38 8.40 2.75
N TRP A 48 -7.88 9.23 1.86
CA TRP A 48 -7.12 9.70 0.70
C TRP A 48 -7.31 11.19 0.52
N SER A 49 -6.40 11.80 -0.22
CA SER A 49 -6.49 13.20 -0.63
C SER A 49 -5.76 13.38 -1.93
N ILE A 50 -6.38 14.06 -2.88
CA ILE A 50 -5.71 14.69 -4.03
C ILE A 50 -5.23 16.06 -3.56
N ARG A 51 -3.94 16.37 -3.74
CA ARG A 51 -3.41 17.69 -3.39
C ARG A 51 -2.67 18.29 -4.57
N VAL A 52 -3.15 19.43 -5.02
CA VAL A 52 -2.45 20.34 -5.92
C VAL A 52 -2.25 21.66 -5.17
N ALA A 53 -1.04 21.88 -4.66
CA ALA A 53 -0.60 23.10 -3.99
C ALA A 53 0.91 23.31 -4.23
N GLU A 54 1.35 24.56 -4.43
CA GLU A 54 2.75 24.89 -4.71
C GLU A 54 3.73 24.21 -3.73
N GLY A 55 4.57 23.31 -4.26
CA GLY A 55 5.64 22.61 -3.53
C GLY A 55 5.24 21.32 -2.81
N HIS A 56 3.97 20.90 -2.89
CA HIS A 56 3.46 19.68 -2.28
C HIS A 56 2.35 19.03 -3.12
N ASN A 57 2.59 18.88 -4.43
CA ASN A 57 1.63 18.27 -5.34
C ASN A 57 1.72 16.74 -5.25
N GLN A 58 0.88 16.14 -4.42
CA GLN A 58 0.86 14.70 -4.18
C GLN A 58 -0.55 14.18 -3.96
N ASP A 59 -0.90 13.13 -4.70
CA ASP A 59 -2.06 12.31 -4.42
C ASP A 59 -1.67 11.17 -3.51
N ARG A 60 -2.47 10.94 -2.48
CA ARG A 60 -2.17 9.93 -1.46
C ARG A 60 -3.40 9.17 -1.02
N PHE A 61 -3.23 7.87 -0.87
CA PHE A 61 -4.08 7.01 -0.05
C PHE A 61 -3.22 6.48 1.09
N ALA A 62 -3.79 6.45 2.30
CA ALA A 62 -3.15 5.86 3.46
C ALA A 62 -4.18 5.12 4.31
N ALA A 63 -3.84 3.90 4.71
CA ALA A 63 -4.57 3.15 5.71
C ALA A 63 -3.62 2.49 6.70
N SER A 64 -4.04 2.42 7.95
CA SER A 64 -3.32 1.70 8.99
C SER A 64 -4.28 0.93 9.89
N ALA A 65 -3.80 -0.17 10.44
CA ALA A 65 -4.48 -0.87 11.52
C ALA A 65 -3.46 -1.30 12.57
N ASN A 66 -3.87 -1.22 13.83
CA ASN A 66 -3.15 -1.81 14.94
C ASN A 66 -4.13 -2.71 15.69
N TRP A 67 -3.99 -4.00 15.45
CA TRP A 67 -4.87 -5.02 15.99
C TRP A 67 -4.12 -5.88 16.98
N ARG A 68 -4.81 -6.26 18.07
CA ARG A 68 -4.30 -7.16 19.09
C ARG A 68 -5.44 -8.03 19.61
N THR A 69 -5.18 -9.33 19.75
CA THR A 69 -6.09 -10.30 20.35
C THR A 69 -5.78 -10.54 21.81
N ASP A 70 -6.77 -11.08 22.53
CA ASP A 70 -6.63 -11.47 23.94
C ASP A 70 -5.58 -12.57 24.16
N ASP A 71 -5.37 -13.43 23.16
CA ASP A 71 -4.33 -14.48 23.17
C ASP A 71 -2.91 -13.93 22.91
N GLY A 72 -2.76 -12.61 22.78
CA GLY A 72 -1.47 -11.93 22.67
C GLY A 72 -0.94 -11.80 21.25
N ARG A 73 -1.65 -12.30 20.23
CA ARG A 73 -1.31 -12.04 18.83
C ARG A 73 -1.54 -10.57 18.49
N SER A 74 -0.74 -10.01 17.59
CA SER A 74 -0.93 -8.63 17.11
C SER A 74 -0.57 -8.47 15.65
N LEU A 75 -1.27 -7.59 14.96
CA LEU A 75 -0.98 -7.19 13.58
C LEU A 75 -0.84 -5.66 13.53
N GLN A 76 0.25 -5.18 12.96
CA GLN A 76 0.35 -3.82 12.46
C GLN A 76 0.31 -3.85 10.94
N LEU A 77 -0.60 -3.09 10.36
CA LEU A 77 -0.77 -2.92 8.93
C LEU A 77 -0.50 -1.45 8.59
N GLU A 78 0.30 -1.23 7.56
CA GLU A 78 0.43 0.07 6.89
C GLU A 78 0.26 -0.14 5.39
N MET A 79 -0.64 0.61 4.77
CA MET A 79 -0.86 0.60 3.31
C MET A 79 -0.84 2.02 2.77
N TRP A 80 -0.10 2.23 1.68
CA TRP A 80 0.08 3.54 1.05
C TRP A 80 0.07 3.40 -0.48
N ARG A 81 -0.56 4.38 -1.12
CA ARG A 81 -0.35 4.73 -2.52
C ARG A 81 0.01 6.20 -2.59
N PHE A 82 1.07 6.52 -3.30
CA PHE A 82 1.50 7.88 -3.56
C PHE A 82 1.73 8.11 -5.05
N VAL A 83 1.22 9.23 -5.56
CA VAL A 83 1.58 9.77 -6.88
C VAL A 83 2.10 11.19 -6.65
N MET A 84 3.38 11.39 -6.94
CA MET A 84 4.10 12.65 -6.78
C MET A 84 4.10 13.40 -8.10
N HIS A 85 3.61 14.63 -8.12
CA HIS A 85 3.51 15.43 -9.34
C HIS A 85 4.73 16.32 -9.55
N ASP A 86 5.46 16.62 -8.47
CA ASP A 86 6.67 17.44 -8.50
C ASP A 86 7.90 16.60 -8.90
N ASP A 87 8.43 16.86 -10.09
CA ASP A 87 9.54 16.11 -10.71
C ASP A 87 10.84 16.11 -9.89
N PHE A 88 11.04 17.14 -9.06
CA PHE A 88 12.14 17.23 -8.10
C PHE A 88 12.24 16.01 -7.19
N PHE A 89 11.10 15.37 -6.85
CA PHE A 89 11.09 14.18 -6.00
C PHE A 89 11.23 12.86 -6.76
N TRP A 90 11.21 12.89 -8.10
CA TRP A 90 11.27 11.69 -8.95
C TRP A 90 12.68 11.12 -8.96
N ASN A 91 12.92 10.18 -8.07
CA ASN A 91 14.18 9.47 -7.97
C ASN A 91 13.93 8.01 -7.58
N LEU A 92 15.00 7.22 -7.61
CA LEU A 92 14.93 5.79 -7.31
C LEU A 92 14.43 5.48 -5.90
N ASN A 93 14.45 6.44 -4.97
CA ASN A 93 14.05 6.25 -3.57
C ASN A 93 12.59 6.57 -3.26
N HIS A 94 12.00 7.53 -3.98
CA HIS A 94 10.64 8.00 -3.71
C HIS A 94 9.67 7.66 -4.85
N GLY A 95 10.18 7.66 -6.09
CA GLY A 95 9.36 7.45 -7.28
C GLY A 95 8.42 8.62 -7.61
N HIS A 96 7.96 8.64 -8.86
CA HIS A 96 6.74 9.34 -9.25
C HIS A 96 5.53 8.60 -8.67
N GLU A 97 5.48 7.27 -8.83
CA GLU A 97 4.48 6.43 -8.17
C GLU A 97 5.14 5.48 -7.17
N SER A 98 4.50 5.28 -6.03
CA SER A 98 4.98 4.39 -4.97
C SER A 98 3.80 3.72 -4.27
N ASP A 99 3.83 2.39 -4.26
CA ASP A 99 2.85 1.56 -3.58
C ASP A 99 3.55 0.72 -2.51
N ARG A 100 3.04 0.78 -1.29
CA ARG A 100 3.65 0.11 -0.14
C ARG A 100 2.60 -0.59 0.70
N VAL A 101 2.87 -1.85 1.03
CA VAL A 101 2.14 -2.59 2.08
C VAL A 101 3.15 -3.16 3.05
N ARG A 102 3.04 -2.80 4.32
CA ARG A 102 3.85 -3.37 5.39
C ARG A 102 2.95 -4.13 6.36
N LEU A 103 3.32 -5.36 6.62
CA LEU A 103 2.73 -6.18 7.67
C LEU A 103 3.76 -6.44 8.76
N ARG A 104 3.33 -6.30 10.01
CA ARG A 104 4.07 -6.79 11.16
C ARG A 104 3.16 -7.66 12.00
N LEU A 105 3.38 -8.96 11.97
CA LEU A 105 2.58 -9.94 12.71
C LEU A 105 3.37 -10.45 13.92
N ARG A 106 2.71 -10.62 15.06
CA ARG A 106 3.25 -11.36 16.20
C ARG A 106 2.26 -12.47 16.54
N THR A 107 2.69 -13.71 16.47
CA THR A 107 1.90 -14.90 16.87
C THR A 107 2.39 -15.54 18.18
N GLY A 108 3.33 -14.87 18.86
CA GLY A 108 4.10 -15.35 19.99
C GLY A 108 5.59 -15.13 19.71
N GLY A 109 6.38 -14.74 20.72
CA GLY A 109 7.80 -14.40 20.51
C GLY A 109 8.01 -13.09 19.73
N ASP A 110 9.07 -13.05 18.91
CA ASP A 110 9.48 -11.87 18.15
C ASP A 110 8.52 -11.55 16.99
N PRO A 111 8.33 -10.25 16.68
CA PRO A 111 7.47 -9.86 15.56
C PRO A 111 8.10 -10.22 14.21
N ILE A 112 7.25 -10.70 13.30
CA ILE A 112 7.55 -11.01 11.91
C ILE A 112 7.24 -9.77 11.07
N ASP A 113 8.21 -9.28 10.29
CA ASP A 113 8.06 -8.13 9.39
C ASP A 113 8.06 -8.58 7.91
N SER A 114 7.10 -8.08 7.14
CA SER A 114 6.98 -8.31 5.70
C SER A 114 6.55 -7.06 4.94
N LEU A 115 7.02 -6.93 3.71
CA LEU A 115 6.88 -5.73 2.91
C LEU A 115 6.61 -6.07 1.45
N LEU A 116 5.73 -5.30 0.85
CA LEU A 116 5.63 -5.06 -0.58
C LEU A 116 5.94 -3.59 -0.84
N LEU A 117 6.85 -3.31 -1.77
CA LEU A 117 7.18 -1.95 -2.20
C LEU A 117 7.51 -1.94 -3.70
N GLY A 118 6.57 -1.42 -4.47
CA GLY A 118 6.72 -1.14 -5.89
C GLY A 118 6.89 0.35 -6.11
N LEU A 119 7.78 0.73 -7.03
CA LEU A 119 7.96 2.14 -7.38
C LEU A 119 8.26 2.33 -8.86
N ARG A 120 7.64 3.35 -9.44
CA ARG A 120 7.89 3.84 -10.79
C ARG A 120 8.60 5.18 -10.68
N ALA A 121 9.83 5.25 -11.16
CA ALA A 121 10.69 6.40 -10.89
C ALA A 121 10.23 7.70 -11.58
N TRP A 122 9.68 7.60 -12.78
CA TRP A 122 9.11 8.69 -13.60
C TRP A 122 8.02 8.09 -14.51
N PRO A 123 7.12 8.90 -15.10
CA PRO A 123 6.10 8.41 -16.03
C PRO A 123 6.70 7.54 -17.16
N GLY A 124 6.13 6.36 -17.37
CA GLY A 124 6.59 5.38 -18.36
C GLY A 124 7.90 4.64 -18.01
N ALA A 125 8.49 4.86 -16.83
CA ALA A 125 9.63 4.07 -16.38
C ALA A 125 9.26 2.61 -16.10
N ASP A 126 10.25 1.72 -16.18
CA ASP A 126 10.14 0.37 -15.65
C ASP A 126 9.85 0.40 -14.14
N ILE A 127 8.96 -0.49 -13.72
CA ILE A 127 8.61 -0.69 -12.31
C ILE A 127 9.77 -1.39 -11.61
N ARG A 128 10.16 -0.88 -10.44
CA ARG A 128 11.15 -1.52 -9.58
C ARG A 128 10.49 -1.99 -8.29
N TRP A 129 10.49 -3.31 -8.12
CA TRP A 129 10.12 -3.96 -6.87
C TRP A 129 11.34 -4.02 -5.96
N ARG A 130 11.28 -3.32 -4.82
CA ARG A 130 12.34 -3.38 -3.80
C ARG A 130 12.14 -4.54 -2.84
N TRP A 131 10.87 -4.83 -2.54
CA TRP A 131 10.44 -5.93 -1.70
C TRP A 131 9.12 -6.46 -2.23
N GLY A 132 8.97 -7.78 -2.21
CA GLY A 132 7.77 -8.43 -2.72
C GLY A 132 7.64 -8.25 -4.23
N THR A 133 6.50 -8.66 -4.76
CA THR A 133 6.15 -8.47 -6.18
C THR A 133 4.66 -8.20 -6.33
N GLY A 134 4.24 -7.63 -7.46
CA GLY A 134 2.83 -7.36 -7.76
C GLY A 134 2.65 -6.74 -9.14
N GLU A 135 1.44 -6.30 -9.42
CA GLU A 135 1.14 -5.40 -10.54
C GLU A 135 1.33 -3.94 -10.11
N MET A 136 1.55 -3.02 -11.06
CA MET A 136 1.54 -1.58 -10.79
C MET A 136 0.37 -0.93 -11.56
N PRO A 137 -0.53 -0.19 -10.90
CA PRO A 137 -0.54 0.08 -9.46
C PRO A 137 -0.84 -1.18 -8.63
N ALA A 138 -0.11 -1.38 -7.54
CA ALA A 138 -0.35 -2.50 -6.62
C ALA A 138 -1.60 -2.24 -5.80
N VAL A 139 -1.72 -1.00 -5.32
CA VAL A 139 -2.84 -0.52 -4.52
C VAL A 139 -3.84 0.16 -5.44
N HIS A 140 -4.95 -0.51 -5.73
CA HIS A 140 -6.05 0.08 -6.50
C HIS A 140 -6.94 0.88 -5.56
N VAL A 141 -7.06 2.18 -5.79
CA VAL A 141 -7.90 3.10 -5.00
C VAL A 141 -9.08 3.54 -5.85
N VAL A 142 -10.30 3.46 -5.31
CA VAL A 142 -11.52 3.97 -5.98
C VAL A 142 -12.11 5.15 -5.22
N ALA A 143 -12.71 6.09 -5.94
CA ALA A 143 -13.30 7.30 -5.37
C ALA A 143 -14.63 7.03 -4.64
N GLU A 144 -15.39 6.04 -5.09
CA GLU A 144 -16.70 5.70 -4.52
C GLU A 144 -16.55 4.92 -3.21
N GLY A 145 -16.72 5.62 -2.08
CA GLY A 145 -16.53 5.06 -0.75
C GLY A 145 -15.07 4.66 -0.59
N PRO A 146 -14.18 5.50 -0.01
CA PRO A 146 -12.73 5.35 -0.09
C PRO A 146 -12.28 3.92 0.25
N GLN A 147 -12.06 3.16 -0.81
CA GLN A 147 -11.74 1.74 -0.78
C GLN A 147 -10.44 1.54 -1.52
N ALA A 148 -9.64 0.64 -0.99
CA ALA A 148 -8.41 0.24 -1.63
C ALA A 148 -8.21 -1.26 -1.52
N THR A 149 -7.70 -1.85 -2.59
CA THR A 149 -7.34 -3.28 -2.63
C THR A 149 -5.92 -3.43 -3.13
N VAL A 150 -5.28 -4.54 -2.74
CA VAL A 150 -3.96 -4.92 -3.22
C VAL A 150 -3.85 -6.44 -3.26
N VAL A 151 -3.22 -6.93 -4.32
CA VAL A 151 -2.83 -8.33 -4.51
C VAL A 151 -1.36 -8.35 -4.91
N GLY A 152 -0.60 -9.26 -4.32
CA GLY A 152 0.81 -9.42 -4.66
C GLY A 152 1.47 -10.52 -3.86
N GLU A 153 2.80 -10.49 -3.83
CA GLU A 153 3.61 -11.33 -2.97
C GLU A 153 4.33 -10.48 -1.95
N LEU A 154 4.21 -10.84 -0.68
CA LEU A 154 5.01 -10.26 0.39
C LEU A 154 6.40 -10.88 0.40
N GLN A 155 7.39 -10.06 0.72
CA GLN A 155 8.72 -10.53 1.05
C GLN A 155 9.05 -10.19 2.51
N GLY A 156 9.54 -11.18 3.24
CA GLY A 156 10.10 -10.98 4.58
C GLY A 156 11.29 -10.03 4.56
N THR A 157 11.33 -9.10 5.52
CA THR A 157 12.52 -8.27 5.73
C THR A 157 13.18 -8.68 7.04
N ASP A 158 14.40 -9.18 6.97
CA ASP A 158 15.19 -9.41 8.17
C ASP A 158 15.74 -8.05 8.64
N ARG A 159 15.15 -7.50 9.70
CA ARG A 159 15.58 -6.20 10.22
C ARG A 159 16.82 -6.31 11.10
N ASP A 160 17.14 -7.50 11.62
CA ASP A 160 18.14 -7.69 12.68
C ASP A 160 19.01 -8.97 12.56
N GLY A 161 18.92 -9.76 11.48
CA GLY A 161 19.73 -10.97 11.28
C GLY A 161 19.32 -12.16 12.16
N ALA A 162 18.27 -12.03 12.99
CA ALA A 162 18.01 -12.90 14.13
C ALA A 162 16.61 -13.52 14.18
N SER A 163 15.70 -13.12 13.28
CA SER A 163 14.35 -13.68 13.22
C SER A 163 14.20 -14.57 11.99
N ASN A 164 14.22 -15.89 12.20
CA ASN A 164 13.94 -16.89 11.17
C ASN A 164 12.47 -16.90 10.70
N ALA A 165 11.60 -16.09 11.34
CA ALA A 165 10.18 -16.05 11.03
C ALA A 165 9.92 -14.85 10.11
N THR A 166 9.63 -15.13 8.84
CA THR A 166 9.23 -14.17 7.81
C THR A 166 7.89 -14.59 7.21
N ILE A 167 6.98 -13.65 6.95
CA ILE A 167 5.79 -13.93 6.14
C ILE A 167 6.17 -13.67 4.68
N THR A 168 6.19 -14.71 3.86
CA THR A 168 6.49 -14.62 2.43
C THR A 168 5.38 -15.33 1.65
N GLY A 169 5.09 -14.83 0.45
CA GLY A 169 4.16 -15.45 -0.47
C GLY A 169 2.97 -14.57 -0.81
N ALA A 170 2.02 -15.16 -1.54
CA ALA A 170 0.83 -14.47 -2.03
C ALA A 170 -0.01 -13.92 -0.87
N PHE A 171 -0.53 -12.71 -1.06
CA PHE A 171 -1.48 -12.08 -0.16
C PHE A 171 -2.52 -11.28 -0.93
N SER A 172 -3.67 -11.07 -0.29
CA SER A 172 -4.65 -10.08 -0.70
C SER A 172 -5.05 -9.23 0.51
N LEU A 173 -5.35 -7.95 0.25
CA LEU A 173 -5.80 -7.03 1.28
C LEU A 173 -6.85 -6.10 0.69
N ALA A 174 -8.00 -6.02 1.34
CA ALA A 174 -9.04 -5.06 1.10
C ALA A 174 -9.18 -4.12 2.30
N VAL A 175 -9.38 -2.84 2.03
CA VAL A 175 -9.60 -1.79 3.02
C VAL A 175 -10.78 -0.94 2.56
N HIS A 176 -11.64 -0.59 3.51
CA HIS A 176 -12.76 0.34 3.30
C HIS A 176 -12.74 1.37 4.42
N CYS A 177 -12.45 2.64 4.14
CA CYS A 177 -12.48 3.66 5.18
C CYS A 177 -13.92 3.86 5.69
N ALA A 178 -14.06 4.29 6.94
CA ALA A 178 -15.36 4.66 7.47
C ALA A 178 -15.91 5.91 6.75
N GLU A 179 -17.23 6.02 6.66
CA GLU A 179 -17.88 7.28 6.29
C GLU A 179 -17.62 8.29 7.41
N ASN A 180 -17.03 9.44 7.06
CA ASN A 180 -16.84 10.56 7.99
C ASN A 180 -18.11 11.40 8.12
#